data_AF-A0A7S0XLE5-F1
#
_entry.id   AF-A0A7S0XLE5-F1
#
_cell.length_a   1.000
_cell.length_b   1.000
_cell.length_c   1.000
_cell.angle_alpha   90.00
_cell.angle_beta   90.00
_cell.angle_gamma   90.00
#
_symmetry.space_group_name_H-M   'P 1'
#
loop_
_entity.id
_entity.type
_entity.pdbx_description
1 polymer ?
#
loop_
_entity_poly.entity_id
_entity_poly.type
_entity_poly.pdbx_seq_one_letter_code
_entity_poly.pdbx_strand_id
1 'polypeptide(L)'
;TKGFVVADLNGNNLINKPGDGPRGDDEAFSNFDNESVDVITCALSIDYLMDPIQILKGCNRLLRPGGKVIVSFSSRFYGTKATRLWRVTGINFHLELVNAFIQYAGNYEQPMAYNITPSIPDKSQKYRDPLLVVEAVKKKS
;
A
#
# COMPACT_ATOMS: atom_id res chain seq x y z
N THR A 1 -23.18 -0.11 -9.67
CA THR A 1 -22.71 -1.29 -8.92
C THR A 1 -21.45 -0.89 -8.17
N LYS A 2 -21.40 -1.02 -6.84
CA LYS A 2 -20.19 -0.71 -6.06
C LYS A 2 -19.18 -1.82 -6.35
N GLY A 3 -18.15 -1.51 -7.12
CA GLY A 3 -17.13 -2.45 -7.55
C GLY A 3 -15.91 -2.25 -6.68
N PHE A 4 -15.49 -3.30 -5.97
CA PHE A 4 -14.17 -3.33 -5.35
C PHE A 4 -13.23 -4.03 -6.31
N VAL A 5 -12.06 -3.44 -6.54
CA VAL A 5 -10.97 -4.08 -7.27
C VAL A 5 -9.88 -4.34 -6.25
N VAL A 6 -9.66 -5.62 -5.96
CA VAL A 6 -8.48 -6.06 -5.22
C VAL A 6 -7.39 -6.27 -6.26
N ALA A 7 -6.59 -5.23 -6.49
CA ALA A 7 -5.36 -5.38 -7.24
C ALA A 7 -4.31 -5.92 -6.27
N ASP A 8 -4.06 -7.22 -6.31
CA ASP A 8 -2.88 -7.76 -5.67
C ASP A 8 -1.66 -7.25 -6.45
N LEU A 9 -1.01 -6.22 -5.91
CA LEU A 9 0.23 -5.69 -6.48
C LEU A 9 1.38 -6.71 -6.42
N ASN A 10 1.17 -7.87 -5.79
CA ASN A 10 2.04 -9.04 -5.83
C ASN A 10 1.65 -10.08 -6.91
N GLY A 11 0.60 -9.83 -7.71
CA GLY A 11 -0.05 -10.82 -8.59
C GLY A 11 0.82 -11.44 -9.69
N ASN A 12 2.09 -11.07 -9.79
CA ASN A 12 3.04 -11.84 -10.58
C ASN A 12 3.53 -13.04 -9.75
N ASN A 13 3.25 -14.26 -10.23
CA ASN A 13 3.89 -15.52 -9.84
C ASN A 13 5.44 -15.53 -9.99
N LEU A 14 6.06 -14.36 -10.11
CA LEU A 14 7.45 -14.10 -10.46
C LEU A 14 8.17 -13.23 -9.43
N ILE A 15 7.64 -13.01 -8.21
CA ILE A 15 8.47 -12.40 -7.14
C ILE A 15 9.49 -13.43 -6.65
N ASN A 16 10.49 -13.75 -7.47
CA ASN A 16 11.54 -14.70 -7.15
C ASN A 16 12.84 -13.97 -6.78
N LYS A 17 12.95 -12.67 -7.10
CA LYS A 17 14.12 -11.83 -6.82
C LYS A 17 13.71 -10.44 -6.28
N PRO A 18 14.60 -9.76 -5.53
CA PRO A 18 14.39 -8.38 -5.14
C PRO A 18 14.24 -7.48 -6.38
N GLY A 19 13.13 -6.75 -6.45
CA GLY A 19 12.84 -5.81 -7.55
C GLY A 19 11.99 -6.36 -8.71
N ASP A 20 11.40 -7.55 -8.55
CA ASP A 20 10.45 -8.14 -9.50
C ASP A 20 9.00 -7.62 -9.36
N GLY A 21 8.77 -6.63 -8.48
CA GLY A 21 7.47 -5.94 -8.40
C GLY A 21 7.19 -5.08 -9.64
N PRO A 22 5.93 -4.69 -9.87
CA PRO A 22 5.58 -3.82 -10.99
C PRO A 22 6.40 -2.52 -10.93
N ARG A 23 7.01 -2.17 -12.07
CA ARG A 23 7.86 -0.97 -12.19
C ARG A 23 7.06 0.30 -12.48
N GLY A 24 5.76 0.18 -12.70
CA GLY A 24 4.88 1.27 -13.04
C GLY A 24 3.41 0.83 -13.07
N ASP A 25 2.54 1.82 -13.23
CA ASP A 25 1.09 1.69 -13.22
C ASP A 25 0.50 1.17 -14.55
N ASP A 26 1.17 1.41 -15.67
CA ASP A 26 0.71 0.98 -17.00
C ASP A 26 0.51 -0.54 -17.11
N GLU A 27 1.42 -1.33 -16.55
CA GLU A 27 1.30 -2.80 -16.53
C GLU A 27 0.30 -3.27 -15.48
N ALA A 28 0.30 -2.64 -14.29
CA ALA A 28 -0.53 -3.06 -13.17
C ALA A 28 -2.04 -2.79 -13.40
N PHE A 29 -2.36 -1.76 -14.19
CA PHE A 29 -3.72 -1.24 -14.31
C PHE A 29 -4.26 -1.18 -15.74
N SER A 30 -3.61 -1.83 -16.70
CA SER A 30 -3.98 -1.77 -18.13
C SER A 30 -5.44 -2.16 -18.43
N ASN A 31 -6.07 -2.94 -17.55
CA ASN A 31 -7.42 -3.47 -17.71
C ASN A 31 -8.50 -2.65 -16.97
N PHE A 32 -8.15 -1.49 -16.42
CA PHE A 32 -9.07 -0.66 -15.64
C PHE A 32 -9.24 0.73 -16.25
N ASP A 33 -10.50 1.15 -16.37
CA ASP A 33 -10.84 2.50 -16.79
C ASP A 33 -10.55 3.52 -15.69
N ASN A 34 -10.31 4.77 -16.09
CA ASN A 34 -10.20 5.88 -15.15
C ASN A 34 -11.51 6.06 -14.37
N GLU A 35 -11.41 6.43 -13.10
CA GLU A 35 -12.57 6.71 -12.24
C GLU A 35 -13.62 5.59 -12.20
N SER A 36 -13.17 4.35 -12.29
CA SER A 36 -14.03 3.16 -12.32
C SER A 36 -14.13 2.45 -10.97
N VAL A 37 -13.21 2.74 -10.04
CA VAL A 37 -13.05 2.00 -8.78
C VAL A 37 -13.41 2.87 -7.57
N ASP A 38 -14.10 2.27 -6.59
CA ASP A 38 -14.46 2.95 -5.34
C ASP A 38 -13.35 2.83 -4.27
N VAL A 39 -12.72 1.65 -4.17
CA VAL A 39 -11.68 1.34 -3.18
C VAL A 39 -10.59 0.45 -3.80
N ILE A 40 -9.33 0.78 -3.52
CA ILE A 40 -8.14 -0.01 -3.85
C ILE A 40 -7.41 -0.35 -2.55
N THR A 41 -6.91 -1.58 -2.43
CA THR A 41 -6.12 -2.00 -1.26
C THR A 41 -4.73 -2.47 -1.68
N CYS A 42 -3.73 -2.20 -0.84
CA CYS A 42 -2.38 -2.76 -0.92
C CYS A 42 -2.11 -3.44 0.43
N ALA A 43 -2.31 -4.75 0.49
CA ALA A 43 -2.31 -5.49 1.75
C ALA A 43 -0.99 -6.23 1.96
N LEU A 44 -0.13 -5.69 2.84
CA LEU A 44 1.18 -6.25 3.20
C LEU A 44 2.14 -6.39 2.01
N SER A 45 2.08 -5.43 1.07
CA SER A 45 2.83 -5.51 -0.20
C SER A 45 3.60 -4.25 -0.57
N ILE A 46 3.39 -3.14 0.13
CA ILE A 46 3.99 -1.85 -0.23
C ILE A 46 5.53 -1.89 -0.14
N ASP A 47 6.05 -2.77 0.72
CA ASP A 47 7.45 -3.02 0.99
C ASP A 47 8.20 -3.68 -0.18
N TYR A 48 7.47 -4.24 -1.15
CA TYR A 48 8.02 -4.89 -2.34
C TYR A 48 7.96 -4.03 -3.62
N LEU A 49 7.31 -2.86 -3.56
CA LEU A 49 7.17 -1.99 -4.73
C LEU A 49 8.48 -1.25 -5.02
N MET A 50 8.90 -1.28 -6.29
CA MET A 50 10.07 -0.54 -6.75
C MET A 50 9.76 0.94 -6.99
N ASP A 51 8.54 1.24 -7.45
CA ASP A 51 8.06 2.61 -7.63
C ASP A 51 6.66 2.78 -7.00
N PRO A 52 6.58 2.87 -5.65
CA PRO A 52 5.31 3.02 -4.96
C PRO A 52 4.58 4.31 -5.33
N ILE A 53 5.29 5.37 -5.70
CA ILE A 53 4.68 6.66 -6.07
C ILE A 53 3.95 6.53 -7.41
N GLN A 54 4.55 5.93 -8.42
CA GLN A 54 3.88 5.71 -9.71
C GLN A 54 2.69 4.77 -9.57
N ILE A 55 2.80 3.69 -8.79
CA ILE A 55 1.66 2.81 -8.51
C ILE A 55 0.52 3.57 -7.84
N LEU A 56 0.81 4.39 -6.82
CA LEU A 56 -0.21 5.19 -6.14
C LEU A 56 -0.83 6.27 -7.05
N LYS A 57 -0.08 6.83 -8.02
CA LYS A 57 -0.64 7.69 -9.07
C LYS A 57 -1.62 6.94 -9.96
N GLY A 58 -1.26 5.73 -10.37
CA GLY A 58 -2.17 4.83 -11.08
C GLY A 58 -3.44 4.55 -10.29
N CYS A 59 -3.32 4.24 -8.99
CA CYS A 59 -4.47 4.10 -8.10
C CYS A 59 -5.35 5.36 -8.10
N ASN A 60 -4.76 6.56 -8.00
CA ASN A 60 -5.51 7.82 -8.02
C ASN A 60 -6.29 8.01 -9.34
N ARG A 61 -5.69 7.63 -10.47
CA ARG A 61 -6.35 7.68 -11.79
C ARG A 61 -7.59 6.78 -11.84
N LEU A 62 -7.49 5.56 -11.30
CA LEU A 62 -8.60 4.59 -11.30
C LEU A 62 -9.70 4.94 -10.30
N LEU A 63 -9.37 5.57 -9.18
CA LEU A 63 -10.34 5.90 -8.14
C LEU A 63 -11.34 6.96 -8.63
N ARG A 64 -12.62 6.76 -8.32
CA ARG A 64 -13.63 7.83 -8.42
C ARG A 64 -13.30 8.98 -7.46
N PRO A 65 -13.75 10.21 -7.73
CA PRO A 65 -13.69 11.30 -6.75
C PRO A 65 -14.27 10.87 -5.40
N GLY A 66 -13.51 11.00 -4.32
CA GLY A 66 -13.88 10.50 -2.99
C GLY A 66 -13.66 8.99 -2.75
N GLY A 67 -13.15 8.25 -3.74
CA GLY A 67 -12.69 6.88 -3.60
C GLY A 67 -11.42 6.77 -2.77
N LYS A 68 -11.06 5.57 -2.31
CA LYS A 68 -10.00 5.38 -1.30
C LYS A 68 -8.92 4.40 -1.72
N VAL A 69 -7.68 4.70 -1.34
CA VAL A 69 -6.59 3.71 -1.27
C VAL A 69 -6.32 3.35 0.18
N ILE A 70 -6.20 2.07 0.47
CA ILE A 70 -5.94 1.54 1.82
C ILE A 70 -4.68 0.68 1.77
N VAL A 71 -3.63 1.10 2.45
CA VAL A 71 -2.33 0.42 2.49
C VAL A 71 -2.12 -0.18 3.88
N SER A 72 -1.96 -1.49 3.98
CA SER A 72 -1.59 -2.16 5.23
C SER A 72 -0.16 -2.70 5.18
N PHE A 73 0.55 -2.61 6.30
CA PHE A 73 1.92 -3.09 6.43
C PHE A 73 2.24 -3.45 7.88
N SER A 74 3.23 -4.32 8.05
CA SER A 74 3.74 -4.77 9.35
C SER A 74 5.26 -4.69 9.41
N SER A 75 5.85 -5.08 10.55
CA SER A 75 7.30 -5.22 10.63
C SER A 75 7.80 -6.56 10.07
N ARG A 76 6.89 -7.44 9.64
CA ARG A 76 7.24 -8.72 9.00
C ARG A 76 7.24 -8.55 7.49
N PHE A 77 8.31 -9.00 6.87
CA PHE A 77 8.48 -8.98 5.42
C PHE A 77 9.44 -10.09 4.99
N TYR A 78 9.38 -10.48 3.72
CA TYR A 78 10.37 -11.38 3.13
C TYR A 78 11.66 -10.60 2.84
N GLY A 79 12.67 -10.73 3.70
CA GLY A 79 13.91 -9.95 3.63
C GLY A 79 14.66 -10.02 2.30
N THR A 80 14.52 -11.10 1.52
CA THR A 80 15.11 -11.21 0.19
C THR A 80 14.36 -10.43 -0.89
N LYS A 81 13.10 -10.07 -0.63
CA LYS A 81 12.20 -9.40 -1.59
C LYS A 81 11.97 -7.93 -1.27
N ALA A 82 11.89 -7.59 0.02
CA ALA A 82 11.62 -6.23 0.47
C ALA A 82 12.70 -5.25 -0.01
N THR A 83 12.32 -4.02 -0.35
CA THR A 83 13.28 -2.99 -0.78
C THR A 83 14.33 -2.72 0.29
N ARG A 84 15.53 -2.29 -0.12
CA ARG A 84 16.60 -1.98 0.84
C ARG A 84 16.16 -0.95 1.88
N LEU A 85 15.43 0.08 1.45
CA LEU A 85 14.91 1.12 2.34
C LEU A 85 14.03 0.50 3.43
N TRP A 86 13.07 -0.36 3.06
CA TRP A 86 12.19 -1.01 4.03
C TRP A 86 12.95 -1.89 5.03
N ARG A 87 13.97 -2.63 4.57
CA ARG A 87 14.74 -3.56 5.41
C ARG A 87 15.58 -2.89 6.48
N VAL A 88 16.08 -1.68 6.22
CA VAL A 88 17.00 -0.97 7.13
C VAL A 88 16.30 0.03 8.04
N THR A 89 14.97 0.15 7.94
CA THR A 89 14.16 1.09 8.71
C THR A 89 13.14 0.36 9.59
N GLY A 90 12.70 1.02 10.67
CA GLY A 90 11.69 0.47 11.58
C GLY A 90 10.26 0.92 11.24
N ILE A 91 9.29 0.31 11.92
CA ILE A 91 7.86 0.49 11.67
C ILE A 91 7.38 1.96 11.74
N ASN A 92 7.96 2.77 12.62
CA ASN A 92 7.63 4.20 12.71
C ASN A 92 8.03 4.94 11.43
N PHE A 93 9.20 4.60 10.88
CA PHE A 93 9.68 5.19 9.64
C PHE A 93 8.92 4.65 8.43
N HIS A 94 8.47 3.39 8.47
CA HIS A 94 7.58 2.84 7.43
C HIS A 94 6.28 3.64 7.32
N LEU A 95 5.71 4.08 8.46
CA LEU A 95 4.54 4.95 8.45
C LEU A 95 4.81 6.30 7.77
N GLU A 96 5.92 6.95 8.12
CA GLU A 96 6.33 8.21 7.48
C GLU A 96 6.56 8.04 5.98
N LEU A 97 7.18 6.91 5.60
CA LEU A 97 7.50 6.57 4.23
C LEU A 97 6.23 6.36 3.38
N VAL A 98 5.26 5.60 3.88
CA VAL A 98 3.97 5.38 3.20
C VAL A 98 3.19 6.69 3.06
N ASN A 99 3.16 7.52 4.12
CA ASN A 99 2.57 8.85 4.06
C ASN A 99 3.25 9.72 2.99
N ALA A 100 4.58 9.71 2.92
CA ALA A 100 5.33 10.44 1.90
C ALA A 100 4.99 9.94 0.49
N PHE A 101 4.94 8.62 0.26
CA PHE A 101 4.58 8.07 -1.05
C PHE A 101 3.20 8.55 -1.53
N ILE A 102 2.21 8.57 -0.64
CA ILE A 102 0.87 9.05 -0.96
C ILE A 102 0.87 10.56 -1.25
N GLN A 103 1.60 11.35 -0.47
CA GLN A 103 1.72 12.80 -0.71
C GLN A 103 2.36 13.10 -2.06
N TYR A 104 3.47 12.42 -2.41
CA TYR A 104 4.15 12.58 -3.69
C TYR A 104 3.37 11.99 -4.88
N ALA A 105 2.47 11.04 -4.63
CA ALA A 105 1.54 10.56 -5.66
C ALA A 105 0.50 11.63 -6.03
N GLY A 106 0.16 12.52 -5.08
CA GLY A 106 -0.67 13.69 -5.33
C GLY A 106 -2.17 13.36 -5.43
N ASN A 107 -2.99 14.42 -5.38
CA ASN A 107 -4.46 14.36 -5.50
C ASN A 107 -5.17 13.45 -4.46
N TYR A 108 -4.53 13.23 -3.32
CA TYR A 108 -5.15 12.64 -2.13
C TYR A 108 -5.38 13.72 -1.07
N GLU A 109 -6.41 13.53 -0.25
CA GLU A 109 -6.56 14.22 1.04
C GLU A 109 -5.44 13.79 2.01
N GLN A 110 -5.33 14.46 3.16
CA GLN A 110 -4.36 14.11 4.20
C GLN A 110 -4.59 12.66 4.65
N PRO A 111 -3.60 11.75 4.52
CA PRO A 111 -3.77 10.36 4.89
C PRO A 111 -4.03 10.19 6.39
N MET A 112 -4.91 9.25 6.72
CA MET A 112 -5.18 8.82 8.09
C MET A 112 -4.50 7.49 8.37
N ALA A 113 -3.89 7.36 9.55
CA ALA A 113 -3.20 6.15 9.97
C ALA A 113 -3.90 5.51 11.17
N TYR A 114 -3.97 4.18 11.16
CA TYR A 114 -4.58 3.36 12.18
C TYR A 114 -3.61 2.28 12.62
N ASN A 115 -3.38 2.18 13.92
CA ASN A 115 -2.70 1.04 14.51
C ASN A 115 -3.74 -0.02 14.88
N ILE A 116 -3.82 -1.09 14.09
CA ILE A 116 -4.76 -2.20 14.28
C ILE A 116 -4.05 -3.45 14.80
N THR A 117 -2.89 -3.28 15.44
CA THR A 117 -2.13 -4.37 16.07
C THR A 117 -3.05 -5.16 17.02
N PRO A 118 -3.22 -6.48 16.82
CA PRO A 118 -4.12 -7.29 17.64
C PRO A 118 -3.81 -7.18 19.12
N SER A 119 -4.84 -6.90 19.92
CA SER A 119 -4.76 -6.91 21.38
C SER A 119 -5.15 -8.29 21.90
N ILE A 120 -4.16 -9.16 22.10
CA ILE A 120 -4.38 -10.48 22.72
C ILE A 120 -4.44 -10.29 24.25
N PRO A 121 -5.39 -10.94 24.96
CA PRO A 121 -5.52 -10.84 26.42
C PRO A 121 -4.31 -11.37 27.22
N ASP A 122 -3.40 -12.11 26.60
CA ASP A 122 -2.22 -12.65 27.26
C ASP A 122 -1.20 -11.53 27.58
N LYS A 123 -0.89 -11.40 28.87
CA LYS A 123 0.00 -10.40 29.47
C LYS A 123 1.47 -10.71 29.25
N SER A 124 1.82 -11.84 28.63
CA SER A 124 3.21 -12.28 28.45
C SER A 124 4.06 -11.34 27.57
N GLN A 125 3.47 -10.34 26.89
CA GLN A 125 4.14 -9.30 26.09
C GLN A 125 5.17 -9.83 25.06
N LYS A 126 5.20 -11.14 24.79
CA LYS A 126 6.17 -11.74 23.87
C LYS A 126 5.76 -11.42 22.44
N TYR A 127 6.26 -10.28 21.96
CA TYR A 127 6.34 -9.83 20.58
C TYR A 127 5.01 -9.82 19.81
N ARG A 128 4.37 -8.64 19.75
CA ARG A 128 3.25 -8.38 18.83
C ARG A 128 3.80 -7.91 17.49
N ASP A 129 3.38 -8.57 16.41
CA ASP A 129 3.61 -8.04 15.07
C ASP A 129 2.74 -6.81 14.89
N PRO A 130 3.32 -5.61 14.70
CA PRO A 130 2.55 -4.42 14.50
C PRO A 130 1.79 -4.52 13.17
N LEU A 131 0.53 -4.12 13.15
CA LEU A 131 -0.23 -3.98 11.90
C LEU A 131 -0.75 -2.56 11.82
N LEU A 132 -0.24 -1.81 10.84
CA LEU A 132 -0.70 -0.46 10.54
C LEU A 132 -1.47 -0.45 9.24
N VAL A 133 -2.45 0.45 9.18
CA VAL A 133 -3.23 0.76 8.00
C VAL A 133 -3.17 2.26 7.76
N VAL A 134 -2.87 2.66 6.54
CA VAL A 134 -2.98 4.04 6.07
C VAL A 134 -4.10 4.12 5.05
N GLU A 135 -5.08 4.97 5.29
CA GLU A 135 -6.17 5.29 4.37
C GLU A 135 -5.92 6.67 3.77
N ALA A 136 -6.06 6.79 2.44
CA ALA A 136 -6.06 8.07 1.75
C ALA A 136 -7.22 8.16 0.76
N VAL A 137 -7.92 9.30 0.78
CA VAL A 137 -9.10 9.56 -0.04
C VAL A 137 -8.69 10.40 -1.25
N LYS A 138 -9.09 10.03 -2.47
CA LYS A 138 -8.93 10.88 -3.66
C LYS A 138 -9.77 12.14 -3.47
N LYS A 139 -9.17 13.32 -3.68
CA LYS A 139 -9.87 14.59 -3.57
C LYS A 139 -11.10 14.60 -4.46
N LYS A 140 -12.21 15.11 -3.93
CA LYS A 140 -13.42 15.39 -4.72
C LYS A 140 -13.13 16.67 -5.50
N SER A 141 -13.05 16.56 -6.82
CA SER A 141 -12.93 17.71 -7.74
C SER A 141 -14.08 18.69 -7.55
#